data_AF-R6ZF82-F1
#
_entry.id   AF-R6ZF82-F1
#
_cell.length_a   1.000
_cell.length_b   1.000
_cell.length_c   1.000
_cell.angle_alpha   90.00
_cell.angle_beta   90.00
_cell.angle_gamma   90.00
#
_symmetry.space_group_name_H-M   'P 1'
#
loop_
_entity.id
_entity.type
_entity.pdbx_description
1 polymer ?
#
loop_
_entity_poly.entity_id
_entity_poly.type
_entity_poly.pdbx_seq_one_letter_code
_entity_poly.pdbx_strand_id
1 'polypeptide(L)' 'MHKDQISNIAHKAQEPIFISQNGYIGWGVMSSELYDKFARMNWIDQAIFESEQEIANGAEAVDAEKIFAELDKKHF' A
#
# COMPACT_ATOMS: atom_id res chain seq x y z
N MET A 1 15.94 -25.75 -2.32
CA MET A 1 15.42 -24.76 -3.28
C MET A 1 16.36 -23.55 -3.24
N HIS A 2 16.99 -23.20 -4.35
CA HIS A 2 17.91 -22.04 -4.40
C HIS A 2 17.09 -20.74 -4.37
N LYS A 3 17.57 -19.71 -3.66
CA LYS A 3 16.92 -18.39 -3.52
C LYS A 3 16.46 -17.81 -4.86
N ASP A 4 17.26 -18.01 -5.91
CA ASP A 4 17.00 -17.49 -7.25
C ASP A 4 15.77 -18.13 -7.92
N GLN A 5 15.47 -19.39 -7.60
CA GLN A 5 14.28 -20.06 -8.11
C GLN A 5 13.01 -19.45 -7.52
N ILE A 6 13.02 -19.18 -6.21
CA ILE A 6 11.88 -18.58 -5.50
C ILE A 6 11.65 -17.15 -6.01
N SER A 7 12.72 -16.38 -6.16
CA SER A 7 12.65 -15.01 -6.68
C SER A 7 12.07 -14.97 -8.10
N ASN A 8 12.52 -15.87 -8.99
CA ASN A 8 11.99 -15.97 -10.34
C ASN A 8 10.51 -16.38 -10.37
N ILE A 9 10.09 -17.30 -9.50
CA ILE A 9 8.68 -17.70 -9.40
C ILE A 9 7.85 -16.52 -8.91
N ALA A 10 8.26 -15.84 -7.84
CA ALA A 10 7.54 -14.69 -7.30
C ALA A 10 7.43 -13.53 -8.31
N HIS A 11 8.49 -13.27 -9.07
CA HIS A 11 8.48 -12.26 -10.12
C HIS A 11 7.57 -12.63 -11.30
N LYS A 12 7.48 -13.91 -11.69
CA LYS A 12 6.61 -14.35 -12.79
C LYS A 12 5.14 -14.47 -12.38
N ALA A 13 4.88 -14.94 -11.16
CA ALA A 13 3.53 -15.21 -10.69
C ALA A 13 2.69 -13.93 -10.62
N GLN A 14 3.31 -12.78 -10.32
CA GLN A 14 2.61 -11.50 -10.14
C GLN A 14 1.48 -11.58 -9.10
N GLU A 15 1.58 -12.56 -8.19
CA GLU A 15 0.69 -12.80 -7.08
C GLU A 15 1.50 -13.33 -5.88
N PRO A 16 1.00 -13.21 -4.65
CA PRO A 16 1.65 -13.78 -3.48
C PRO A 16 1.72 -15.31 -3.58
N ILE A 17 2.91 -15.86 -3.41
CA ILE A 17 3.12 -17.31 -3.34
C ILE A 17 3.29 -17.74 -1.89
N PHE A 18 2.61 -18.82 -1.50
CA PHE A 18 2.66 -19.35 -0.14
C PHE A 18 3.48 -20.63 -0.10
N ILE A 19 4.53 -20.64 0.72
CA ILE A 19 5.38 -21.81 0.93
C ILE A 19 4.88 -22.55 2.16
N SER A 20 4.50 -23.83 1.98
CA SER A 20 4.15 -24.72 3.07
C SER A 20 5.32 -25.63 3.43
N GLN A 21 5.50 -25.88 4.72
CA GLN A 21 6.44 -26.87 5.25
C GLN A 21 5.69 -27.76 6.23
N ASN A 22 5.73 -29.07 6.00
CA ASN A 22 5.06 -30.07 6.84
C ASN A 22 3.54 -29.82 7.05
N GLY A 23 2.85 -29.32 6.03
CA GLY A 23 1.40 -29.05 6.09
C GLY A 23 1.01 -27.69 6.68
N TYR A 24 1.96 -26.89 7.14
CA TYR A 24 1.72 -25.53 7.64
C TYR A 24 2.16 -24.49 6.60
N ILE A 25 1.31 -23.50 6.31
CA ILE A 25 1.70 -22.34 5.52
C ILE A 25 2.59 -21.46 6.40
N GLY A 26 3.89 -21.43 6.09
CA GLY A 26 4.88 -20.75 6.92
C GLY A 26 5.24 -19.35 6.42
N TRP A 27 5.26 -19.14 5.10
CA TRP A 27 5.80 -17.91 4.50
C TRP A 27 5.03 -17.51 3.24
N GLY A 28 4.57 -16.25 3.20
CA GLY A 28 4.15 -15.58 1.98
C GLY A 28 5.33 -14.87 1.33
N VAL A 29 5.57 -15.10 0.04
CA VAL A 29 6.62 -14.45 -0.73
C VAL A 29 5.99 -13.69 -1.89
N MET A 30 6.50 -12.49 -2.16
CA MET A 30 6.08 -11.64 -3.27
C MET A 30 7.33 -11.09 -3.96
N SER A 31 7.21 -10.66 -5.22
CA SER A 31 8.24 -9.80 -5.80
C SER A 31 8.22 -8.44 -5.11
N SER A 32 9.35 -7.72 -5.11
CA SER A 32 9.42 -6.38 -4.54
C SER A 32 8.44 -5.42 -5.21
N GLU A 33 8.28 -5.51 -6.53
CA GLU A 33 7.34 -4.66 -7.28
C GLU A 33 5.89 -4.92 -6.87
N LEU A 34 5.53 -6.19 -6.65
CA LEU A 34 4.20 -6.56 -6.18
C LEU A 34 3.96 -6.06 -4.76
N TYR A 35 4.95 -6.24 -3.87
CA TYR A 35 4.89 -5.74 -2.51
C TYR A 35 4.70 -4.21 -2.46
N ASP A 36 5.50 -3.47 -3.24
CA ASP A 36 5.39 -2.01 -3.31
C ASP A 36 4.02 -1.55 -3.79
N LYS A 37 3.44 -2.26 -4.78
CA LYS A 37 2.07 -1.98 -5.24
C LYS A 37 1.05 -2.21 -4.13
N PHE A 38 1.12 -3.35 -3.44
CA PHE A 38 0.23 -3.67 -2.32
C PHE A 38 0.34 -2.65 -1.18
N ALA A 39 1.56 -2.34 -0.76
CA ALA A 39 1.81 -1.38 0.32
C ALA A 39 1.29 0.02 -0.05
N ARG A 40 1.52 0.48 -1.29
CA ARG A 40 0.99 1.77 -1.74
C ARG A 40 -0.54 1.82 -1.77
N MET A 41 -1.19 0.79 -2.30
CA MET A 41 -2.67 0.74 -2.32
C MET A 41 -3.22 0.75 -0.91
N ASN A 42 -2.68 -0.10 -0.02
CA ASN A 42 -3.13 -0.17 1.36
C ASN A 42 -2.94 1.15 2.11
N TRP A 43 -1.84 1.85 1.86
CA TRP A 43 -1.59 3.17 2.46
C TRP A 43 -2.58 4.23 1.96
N ILE A 44 -2.89 4.24 0.66
CA ILE A 44 -3.89 5.16 0.08
C ILE A 44 -5.28 4.88 0.67
N ASP A 45 -5.69 3.61 0.69
CA ASP A 45 -6.98 3.20 1.23
C ASP A 45 -7.10 3.57 2.72
N GLN A 46 -6.03 3.38 3.49
CA GLN A 46 -5.97 3.77 4.89
C GLN A 46 -6.12 5.29 5.06
N ALA A 47 -5.41 6.09 4.26
CA ALA A 47 -5.50 7.55 4.32
C ALA A 47 -6.91 8.06 3.96
N ILE A 48 -7.57 7.43 2.97
CA ILE A 48 -8.96 7.73 2.62
C ILE A 48 -9.88 7.39 3.79
N PHE A 49 -9.76 6.19 4.35
CA PHE A 49 -10.59 5.73 5.46
C PHE A 49 -10.47 6.63 6.69
N GLU A 50 -9.24 7.03 7.05
CA GLU A 50 -8.99 7.96 8.14
C GLU A 50 -9.67 9.32 7.90
N SER A 51 -9.54 9.86 6.69
CA SER A 51 -10.21 11.11 6.32
C SER A 51 -11.73 11.00 6.38
N GLU A 52 -12.31 9.90 5.90
CA GLU A 52 -13.75 9.64 6.00
C GLU A 52 -14.22 9.56 7.45
N GLN A 53 -13.42 8.93 8.33
CA GLN A 53 -13.70 8.88 9.76
C GLN A 53 -13.63 10.25 10.42
N GLU A 54 -12.64 11.08 10.08
CA GLU A 54 -12.54 12.45 10.59
C GLU A 54 -13.80 13.25 10.26
N ILE A 55 -14.25 13.22 9.00
CA ILE A 55 -15.49 13.88 8.57
C ILE A 55 -16.71 13.31 9.30
N ALA A 56 -16.81 11.99 9.43
CA ALA A 56 -17.91 11.34 10.16
C ALA A 56 -17.94 11.72 11.66
N ASN A 57 -16.77 11.99 12.24
CA ASN A 57 -16.61 12.46 13.62
C ASN A 57 -16.83 13.98 13.77
N GLY A 58 -17.22 14.67 12.70
CA GLY A 58 -17.59 16.08 12.73
C GLY A 58 -16.47 17.05 12.36
N ALA A 59 -15.36 16.57 11.80
CA ALA A 59 -14.38 17.46 11.19
C ALA A 59 -14.98 18.16 9.96
N GLU A 60 -14.64 19.43 9.75
CA GLU A 60 -15.04 20.16 8.56
C GLU A 60 -14.11 19.82 7.39
N ALA A 61 -14.69 19.50 6.23
CA ALA A 61 -13.91 19.32 5.02
C ALA A 61 -13.29 20.66 4.60
N VAL A 62 -12.02 20.64 4.22
CA VAL A 62 -11.33 21.82 3.72
C VAL A 62 -11.54 21.99 2.22
N ASP A 63 -11.66 23.25 1.79
CA ASP A 63 -11.75 23.63 0.38
C ASP A 63 -10.37 23.54 -0.27
N ALA A 64 -10.22 22.62 -1.22
CA ALA A 64 -8.95 22.34 -1.88
C ALA A 64 -8.36 23.58 -2.57
N GLU A 65 -9.18 24.44 -3.20
CA GLU A 65 -8.69 25.63 -3.90
C GLU A 65 -8.07 26.64 -2.92
N LYS A 66 -8.67 26.78 -1.73
CA LYS A 66 -8.11 27.64 -0.67
C LYS A 66 -6.79 27.10 -0.15
N ILE A 67 -6.71 25.79 0.10
CA ILE A 67 -5.49 25.15 0.60
C ILE A 67 -4.34 25.28 -0.41
N PHE A 68 -4.58 25.04 -1.69
CA PHE A 68 -3.54 25.21 -2.72
C PHE A 68 -3.07 26.67 -2.83
N ALA A 69 -3.99 27.63 -2.79
CA ALA A 69 -3.63 29.05 -2.80
C ALA A 69 -2.82 29.50 -1.57
N GLU A 70 -3.03 28.88 -0.40
CA GLU A 70 -2.23 29.13 0.80
C GLU A 70 -0.84 28.47 0.74
N LEU A 71 -0.76 27.24 0.23
CA LEU A 71 0.50 26.52 0.05
C LEU A 71 1.41 27.25 -0.96
N ASP A 72 0.85 27.71 -2.09
CA ASP A 72 1.60 28.45 -3.09
C ASP A 72 2.22 29.73 -2.51
N LYS A 73 1.49 30.47 -1.67
CA LYS A 73 2.00 31.66 -0.98
C LYS A 73 3.08 31.39 0.06
N LYS A 74 3.19 30.15 0.55
CA LYS A 74 4.13 29.75 1.59
C LYS A 74 5.44 29.19 1.01
N HIS A 75 5.38 28.67 -0.21
CA HIS A 75 6.49 28.00 -0.88
C HIS A 75 7.07 28.79 -2.06
N PHE A 76 6.38 29.83 -2.53
CA PHE A 76 6.83 30.79 -3.54
C PHE A 76 6.68 32.22 -3.02
#